data_AF-A0A7J6QTY9-F1
#
_entry.id   AF-A0A7J6QTY9-F1
#
_cell.length_a   1.000
_cell.length_b   1.000
_cell.length_c   1.000
_cell.angle_alpha   90.00
_cell.angle_beta   90.00
_cell.angle_gamma   90.00
#
_symmetry.space_group_name_H-M   'P 1'
#
loop_
_entity.id
_entity.type
_entity.pdbx_description
1 polymer ?
#
loop_
_entity_poly.entity_id
_entity_poly.type
_entity_poly.pdbx_seq_one_letter_code
_entity_poly.pdbx_strand_id
1 'polypeptide(L)'
;MVLAFGPTILRRCAVAAGLDLNGQGTTGNALADAAGVVLLFLVLAEAPLPGPLVVTVAATLAFIPMHVYGTAVKAMLSYVDEWSFMAFVVPYAICCTYWLTSTAAYIIECFNLFPVEERIIQPRRRLLPEDPKFHKLLRVCALNTIVLVPLIGMGSFYLQQYRNTIGLYVDMDPERLPSKLEIAVQMIYFILVNEFLFFYGHWLFHASPYLYKKIHKMHHEYPAPNVFASL
;
A
#
# COMPACT_ATOMS: atom_id res chain seq x y z
N MET A 1 5.72 3.42 -7.92
CA MET A 1 6.51 2.56 -8.82
C MET A 1 7.98 2.82 -8.53
N VAL A 2 8.63 1.93 -7.78
CA VAL A 2 10.01 2.12 -7.31
C VAL A 2 10.81 0.89 -7.69
N LEU A 3 11.98 1.16 -8.25
CA LEU A 3 13.02 0.26 -8.71
C LEU A 3 13.21 -0.95 -7.77
N ALA A 4 12.70 -2.11 -8.18
CA ALA A 4 12.72 -3.34 -7.41
C ALA A 4 13.98 -4.18 -7.68
N PHE A 5 15.14 -3.67 -7.28
CA PHE A 5 16.35 -4.50 -7.12
C PHE A 5 16.34 -5.30 -5.80
N GLY A 6 15.46 -4.95 -4.86
CA GLY A 6 15.37 -5.55 -3.53
C GLY A 6 15.10 -7.06 -3.49
N PRO A 7 14.10 -7.62 -4.22
CA PRO A 7 13.70 -9.01 -4.04
C PRO A 7 14.81 -10.02 -4.39
N THR A 8 15.54 -9.80 -5.48
CA THR A 8 16.62 -10.70 -5.91
C THR A 8 17.85 -10.62 -5.01
N ILE A 9 18.20 -9.41 -4.52
CA ILE A 9 19.34 -9.23 -3.62
C ILE A 9 19.03 -9.81 -2.25
N LEU A 10 17.85 -9.53 -1.69
CA LEU A 10 17.40 -10.09 -0.41
C LEU A 10 17.38 -11.62 -0.46
N ARG A 11 16.86 -12.20 -1.55
CA ARG A 11 16.85 -13.67 -1.73
C ARG A 11 18.26 -14.25 -1.78
N ARG A 12 19.20 -13.61 -2.49
CA ARG A 12 20.61 -14.03 -2.53
C ARG A 12 21.29 -13.93 -1.15
N CYS A 13 21.02 -12.86 -0.40
CA CYS A 13 21.56 -12.69 0.96
C CYS A 13 21.00 -13.72 1.93
N ALA A 14 19.70 -14.04 1.85
CA ALA A 14 19.05 -15.03 2.70
C ALA A 14 19.55 -16.45 2.41
N VAL A 15 19.70 -16.82 1.12
CA VAL A 15 20.31 -18.10 0.73
C VAL A 15 21.76 -18.17 1.22
N ALA A 16 22.53 -17.08 1.13
CA ALA A 16 23.88 -17.01 1.69
C ALA A 16 23.92 -17.14 3.22
N ALA A 17 22.83 -16.78 3.91
CA ALA A 17 22.63 -16.97 5.35
C ALA A 17 22.08 -18.37 5.72
N GLY A 18 21.97 -19.30 4.77
CA GLY A 18 21.48 -20.66 4.99
C GLY A 18 19.96 -20.75 5.18
N LEU A 19 19.21 -19.70 4.85
CA LEU A 19 17.75 -19.73 4.82
C LEU A 19 17.30 -20.23 3.45
N ASP A 20 16.53 -21.32 3.44
CA ASP A 20 16.00 -21.84 2.19
C ASP A 20 14.75 -21.05 1.76
N LEU A 21 14.96 -20.02 0.94
CA LEU A 21 13.88 -19.28 0.28
C LEU A 21 13.53 -19.89 -1.09
N ASN A 22 13.31 -21.20 -1.12
CA ASN A 22 12.94 -21.94 -2.33
C ASN A 22 11.47 -21.78 -2.77
N GLY A 23 10.67 -20.98 -2.06
CA GLY A 23 9.28 -20.70 -2.43
C GLY A 23 8.28 -21.76 -1.94
N GLN A 24 8.64 -22.61 -0.99
CA GLN A 24 7.69 -23.62 -0.45
C GLN A 24 6.81 -23.07 0.69
N GLY A 25 6.75 -21.75 0.87
CA GLY A 25 6.05 -21.12 2.00
C GLY A 25 6.71 -21.30 3.37
N THR A 26 7.92 -21.86 3.44
CA THR A 26 8.73 -22.06 4.66
C THR A 26 10.19 -21.72 4.35
N THR A 27 10.97 -21.37 5.37
CA THR A 27 12.42 -21.21 5.28
C THR A 27 13.20 -22.53 5.49
N GLY A 28 12.50 -23.64 5.73
CA GLY A 28 13.08 -24.93 6.13
C GLY A 28 13.58 -24.98 7.58
N ASN A 29 13.31 -23.93 8.38
CA ASN A 29 13.75 -23.81 9.77
C ASN A 29 12.56 -23.33 10.64
N ALA A 30 12.10 -24.19 11.54
CA ALA A 30 10.91 -23.92 12.36
C ALA A 30 11.02 -22.66 13.24
N LEU A 31 12.22 -22.34 13.75
CA LEU A 31 12.44 -21.12 14.53
C LEU A 31 12.33 -19.88 13.65
N ALA A 32 12.93 -19.91 12.46
CA ALA A 32 12.87 -18.81 11.51
C ALA A 32 11.45 -18.61 10.96
N ASP A 33 10.70 -19.68 10.73
CA ASP A 33 9.29 -19.60 10.32
C ASP A 33 8.41 -19.01 11.43
N ALA A 34 8.59 -19.46 12.69
CA ALA A 34 7.87 -18.90 13.83
C ALA A 34 8.19 -17.41 14.03
N ALA A 35 9.48 -17.04 13.95
CA ALA A 35 9.91 -15.66 14.00
C ALA A 35 9.33 -14.83 12.85
N GLY A 36 9.27 -15.41 11.64
CA GLY A 36 8.69 -14.79 10.45
C GLY A 36 7.20 -14.49 10.61
N VAL A 37 6.42 -15.39 11.20
CA VAL A 37 5.00 -15.17 11.51
C VAL A 37 4.83 -14.02 12.50
N VAL A 38 5.60 -14.01 13.59
CA VAL A 38 5.53 -12.94 14.60
C VAL A 38 5.94 -11.60 14.00
N LEU A 39 7.05 -11.57 13.24
CA LEU A 39 7.53 -10.35 12.60
C LEU A 39 6.52 -9.82 11.58
N LEU A 40 5.94 -10.70 10.75
CA LEU A 40 4.91 -10.30 9.78
C LEU A 40 3.69 -9.71 10.48
N PHE A 41 3.24 -10.33 11.58
CA PHE A 41 2.15 -9.79 12.39
C PHE A 41 2.45 -8.38 12.88
N LEU A 42 3.62 -8.16 13.48
CA LEU A 42 4.01 -6.84 14.00
C LEU A 42 4.06 -5.79 12.89
N VAL A 43 4.67 -6.12 11.75
CA VAL A 43 4.75 -5.19 10.60
C VAL A 43 3.37 -4.84 10.07
N LEU A 44 2.49 -5.82 9.89
CA LEU A 44 1.13 -5.59 9.38
C LEU A 44 0.21 -4.89 10.40
N ALA A 45 0.42 -5.09 11.69
CA ALA A 45 -0.39 -4.47 12.75
C ALA A 45 -0.02 -3.00 12.98
N GLU A 46 1.27 -2.66 12.91
CA GLU A 46 1.77 -1.32 13.25
C GLU A 46 1.81 -0.36 12.05
N ALA A 47 2.18 -0.85 10.85
CA ALA A 47 2.35 0.01 9.68
C ALA A 47 1.10 0.86 9.31
N PRO A 48 -0.15 0.36 9.42
CA PRO A 48 -1.34 1.12 9.02
C PRO A 48 -1.94 2.02 10.12
N LEU A 49 -1.23 2.22 11.24
CA LEU A 49 -1.76 2.63 12.55
C LEU A 49 -2.61 1.52 13.21
N PRO A 50 -2.31 1.14 14.47
CA PRO A 50 -2.96 0.01 15.11
C PRO A 50 -4.43 0.32 15.42
N GLY A 51 -5.33 -0.50 14.90
CA GLY A 51 -6.75 -0.50 15.22
C GLY A 51 -7.29 -1.92 15.33
N PRO A 52 -8.41 -2.18 16.05
CA PRO A 52 -8.90 -3.54 16.28
C PRO A 52 -9.11 -4.35 14.98
N LEU A 53 -9.64 -3.72 13.94
CA LEU A 53 -9.81 -4.34 12.63
C LEU A 53 -8.46 -4.64 11.96
N VAL A 54 -7.53 -3.69 11.98
CA VAL A 54 -6.19 -3.83 11.40
C VAL A 54 -5.45 -4.98 12.08
N VAL A 55 -5.45 -5.01 13.41
CA VAL A 55 -4.81 -6.08 14.20
C VAL A 55 -5.44 -7.44 13.89
N THR A 56 -6.76 -7.51 13.74
CA THR A 56 -7.46 -8.76 13.41
C THR A 56 -7.09 -9.27 12.00
N VAL A 57 -7.05 -8.37 11.01
CA VAL A 57 -6.63 -8.69 9.64
C VAL A 57 -5.15 -9.08 9.61
N ALA A 58 -4.28 -8.33 10.30
CA ALA A 58 -2.86 -8.63 10.42
C ALA A 58 -2.62 -10.01 11.04
N ALA A 59 -3.33 -10.34 12.13
CA ALA A 59 -3.26 -11.66 12.76
C ALA A 59 -3.73 -12.74 11.78
N THR A 60 -4.86 -12.54 11.10
CA THR A 60 -5.36 -13.50 10.12
C THR A 60 -4.33 -13.77 9.02
N LEU A 61 -3.73 -12.73 8.45
CA LEU A 61 -2.74 -12.86 7.37
C LEU A 61 -1.39 -13.43 7.84
N ALA A 62 -0.97 -13.12 9.06
CA ALA A 62 0.27 -13.64 9.63
C ALA A 62 0.16 -15.12 10.00
N PHE A 63 -0.95 -15.51 10.64
CA PHE A 63 -1.14 -16.86 11.19
C PHE A 63 -1.86 -17.83 10.24
N ILE A 64 -2.43 -17.38 9.12
CA ILE A 64 -2.99 -18.29 8.11
C ILE A 64 -1.88 -19.24 7.58
N PRO A 65 -2.11 -20.56 7.60
CA PRO A 65 -1.13 -21.52 7.09
C PRO A 65 -0.84 -21.27 5.60
N MET A 66 0.43 -21.40 5.21
CA MET A 66 0.86 -21.07 3.85
C MET A 66 0.20 -21.94 2.77
N HIS A 67 -0.18 -23.18 3.06
CA HIS A 67 -0.94 -24.02 2.13
C HIS A 67 -2.37 -23.51 1.88
N VAL A 68 -3.02 -22.95 2.90
CA VAL A 68 -4.35 -22.32 2.76
C VAL A 68 -4.22 -21.04 1.96
N TYR A 69 -3.23 -20.20 2.29
CA TYR A 69 -2.91 -18.99 1.53
C TYR A 69 -2.62 -19.32 0.06
N GLY A 70 -1.82 -20.34 -0.21
CA GLY A 70 -1.52 -20.79 -1.56
C GLY A 70 -2.74 -21.30 -2.32
N THR A 71 -3.64 -22.01 -1.66
CA THR A 71 -4.92 -22.42 -2.27
C THR A 71 -5.77 -21.21 -2.65
N ALA A 72 -5.82 -20.19 -1.80
CA ALA A 72 -6.52 -18.94 -2.09
C ALA A 72 -5.88 -18.19 -3.28
N VAL A 73 -4.54 -18.10 -3.33
CA VAL A 73 -3.82 -17.50 -4.47
C VAL A 73 -4.06 -18.28 -5.76
N LYS A 74 -3.98 -19.62 -5.75
CA LYS A 74 -4.32 -20.48 -6.91
C LYS A 74 -5.74 -20.24 -7.39
N ALA A 75 -6.70 -20.20 -6.47
CA ALA A 75 -8.09 -19.96 -6.78
C ALA A 75 -8.27 -18.58 -7.44
N MET A 76 -7.66 -17.54 -6.88
CA MET A 76 -7.67 -16.19 -7.46
C MET A 76 -7.05 -16.14 -8.85
N LEU A 77 -5.88 -16.76 -9.05
CA LEU A 77 -5.16 -16.78 -10.32
C LEU A 77 -5.89 -17.59 -11.41
N SER A 78 -6.91 -18.39 -11.05
CA SER A 78 -7.78 -19.05 -12.04
C SER A 78 -8.79 -18.09 -12.70
N TYR A 79 -9.05 -16.94 -12.07
CA TYR A 79 -9.96 -15.91 -12.59
C TYR A 79 -9.23 -14.72 -13.22
N VAL A 80 -8.02 -14.41 -12.76
CA VAL A 80 -7.26 -13.23 -13.21
C VAL A 80 -5.77 -13.54 -13.20
N ASP A 81 -5.07 -13.24 -14.29
CA ASP A 81 -3.62 -13.41 -14.32
C ASP A 81 -2.92 -12.41 -13.37
N GLU A 82 -1.69 -12.74 -12.98
CA GLU A 82 -0.91 -12.00 -11.99
C GLU A 82 -0.82 -10.50 -12.29
N TRP A 83 -0.68 -10.15 -13.57
CA TRP A 83 -0.44 -8.78 -13.98
C TRP A 83 -1.72 -8.00 -14.15
N SER A 84 -2.77 -8.62 -14.67
CA SER A 84 -4.12 -8.04 -14.61
C SER A 84 -4.56 -7.81 -13.17
N PHE A 85 -4.21 -8.71 -12.24
CA PHE A 85 -4.45 -8.52 -10.82
C PHE A 85 -3.72 -7.28 -10.28
N MET A 86 -2.43 -7.15 -10.55
CA MET A 86 -1.63 -6.01 -10.07
C MET A 86 -1.97 -4.69 -10.76
N ALA A 87 -2.35 -4.69 -12.03
CA ALA A 87 -2.60 -3.48 -12.82
C ALA A 87 -4.05 -2.97 -12.71
N PHE A 88 -5.01 -3.86 -12.46
CA PHE A 88 -6.44 -3.49 -12.39
C PHE A 88 -7.05 -3.78 -11.03
N VAL A 89 -6.92 -5.00 -10.51
CA VAL A 89 -7.60 -5.40 -9.27
C VAL A 89 -7.06 -4.64 -8.06
N VAL A 90 -5.73 -4.57 -7.91
CA VAL A 90 -5.10 -3.86 -6.78
C VAL A 90 -5.42 -2.36 -6.81
N PRO A 91 -5.23 -1.62 -7.92
CA PRO A 91 -5.59 -0.20 -7.98
C PRO A 91 -7.08 0.05 -7.80
N TYR A 92 -7.93 -0.84 -8.32
CA TYR A 92 -9.38 -0.77 -8.12
C TYR A 92 -9.74 -0.95 -6.64
N ALA A 93 -9.16 -1.95 -5.96
CA ALA A 93 -9.36 -2.16 -4.54
C ALA A 93 -8.92 -0.93 -3.72
N ILE A 94 -7.74 -0.37 -4.01
CA ILE A 94 -7.25 0.87 -3.37
C ILE A 94 -8.23 2.03 -3.60
N CYS A 95 -8.69 2.21 -4.84
CA CYS A 95 -9.68 3.22 -5.21
C CYS A 95 -10.98 3.05 -4.40
N CYS A 96 -11.54 1.85 -4.38
CA CYS A 96 -12.74 1.54 -3.62
C CYS A 96 -12.54 1.80 -2.13
N THR A 97 -11.45 1.30 -1.53
CA THR A 97 -11.16 1.51 -0.12
C THR A 97 -11.06 3.00 0.19
N TYR A 98 -10.32 3.78 -0.60
CA TYR A 98 -10.20 5.22 -0.42
C TYR A 98 -11.57 5.91 -0.47
N TRP A 99 -12.30 5.77 -1.57
CA TRP A 99 -13.57 6.49 -1.74
C TRP A 99 -14.63 6.04 -0.74
N LEU A 100 -14.73 4.74 -0.43
CA LEU A 100 -15.70 4.23 0.54
C LEU A 100 -15.37 4.73 1.95
N THR A 101 -14.11 4.64 2.38
CA THR A 101 -13.70 5.06 3.73
C THR A 101 -13.77 6.57 3.91
N SER A 102 -13.30 7.35 2.94
CA SER A 102 -13.40 8.82 2.96
C SER A 102 -14.86 9.29 2.95
N THR A 103 -15.72 8.67 2.15
CA THR A 103 -17.15 9.01 2.12
C THR A 103 -17.85 8.62 3.43
N ALA A 104 -17.57 7.43 3.97
CA ALA A 104 -18.13 7.02 5.25
C ALA A 104 -17.71 7.96 6.39
N ALA A 105 -16.42 8.31 6.45
CA ALA A 105 -15.90 9.26 7.43
C ALA A 105 -16.53 10.66 7.25
N TYR A 106 -16.72 11.10 6.00
CA TYR A 106 -17.41 12.35 5.69
C TYR A 106 -18.87 12.36 6.19
N ILE A 107 -19.61 11.27 5.99
CA ILE A 107 -20.99 11.11 6.46
C ILE A 107 -21.04 11.16 7.99
N ILE A 108 -20.17 10.40 8.67
CA ILE A 108 -20.08 10.42 10.13
C ILE A 108 -19.85 11.86 10.63
N GLU A 109 -18.96 12.60 9.96
CA GLU A 109 -18.70 13.99 10.30
C GLU A 109 -19.93 14.87 10.05
N CYS A 110 -20.54 14.83 8.87
CA CYS A 110 -21.67 15.69 8.50
C CYS A 110 -22.88 15.50 9.43
N PHE A 111 -23.19 14.26 9.78
CA PHE A 111 -24.36 13.92 10.59
C PHE A 111 -24.07 13.77 12.09
N ASN A 112 -22.81 13.94 12.51
CA ASN A 112 -22.36 13.71 13.88
C ASN A 112 -22.82 12.35 14.44
N LEU A 113 -22.73 11.28 13.64
CA LEU A 113 -23.27 9.95 13.99
C LEU A 113 -22.61 9.34 15.23
N PHE A 114 -21.37 9.74 15.51
CA PHE A 114 -20.64 9.39 16.70
C PHE A 114 -20.01 10.66 17.28
N PRO A 115 -20.08 10.87 18.60
CA PRO A 115 -19.41 12.00 19.25
C PRO A 115 -17.89 11.78 19.22
N VAL A 116 -17.28 12.12 18.08
CA VAL A 116 -15.83 12.06 17.86
C VAL A 116 -15.15 13.38 18.17
N GLU A 117 -15.92 14.42 18.50
CA GLU A 117 -15.47 15.80 18.74
C GLU A 117 -14.40 15.87 19.83
N GLU A 118 -14.52 15.05 20.87
CA GLU A 118 -13.56 14.93 21.96
C GLU A 118 -12.24 14.25 21.55
N ARG A 119 -12.20 13.59 20.38
CA ARG A 119 -11.03 12.86 19.85
C ARG A 119 -10.30 13.63 18.75
N ILE A 120 -10.73 14.86 18.45
CA ILE A 120 -10.16 15.67 17.37
C ILE A 120 -9.00 16.48 17.90
N ILE A 121 -7.81 16.19 17.38
CA ILE A 121 -6.55 16.80 17.83
C ILE A 121 -6.34 18.19 17.20
N GLN A 122 -6.88 18.43 16.00
CA GLN A 122 -6.64 19.66 15.24
C GLN A 122 -7.92 20.51 15.09
N PRO A 123 -7.85 21.84 15.29
CA PRO A 123 -9.02 22.71 15.17
C PRO A 123 -9.66 22.59 13.77
N ARG A 124 -10.96 22.25 13.76
CA ARG A 124 -11.71 21.97 12.53
C ARG A 124 -11.78 23.21 11.62
N ARG A 125 -11.38 23.04 10.37
CA ARG A 125 -11.99 23.77 9.25
C ARG A 125 -12.76 22.77 8.40
N ARG A 126 -14.01 22.50 8.81
CA ARG A 126 -14.89 21.57 8.10
C ARG A 126 -15.15 22.10 6.68
N LEU A 127 -14.83 21.30 5.67
CA LEU A 127 -15.23 21.56 4.28
C LEU A 127 -16.64 21.00 4.07
N LEU A 128 -17.61 21.89 4.15
CA LEU A 128 -19.00 21.56 3.89
C LEU A 128 -19.27 21.50 2.38
N PRO A 129 -20.35 20.81 1.94
CA PRO A 129 -20.71 20.75 0.53
C PRO A 129 -20.93 22.13 -0.09
N GLU A 130 -21.36 23.12 0.70
CA GLU A 130 -21.57 24.48 0.23
C GLU A 130 -20.26 25.28 0.01
N ASP A 131 -19.12 24.79 0.51
CA ASP A 131 -17.83 25.45 0.28
C ASP A 131 -17.40 25.26 -1.19
N PRO A 132 -17.17 26.34 -1.96
CA PRO A 132 -16.68 26.23 -3.34
C PRO A 132 -15.39 25.40 -3.47
N LYS A 133 -14.56 25.34 -2.42
CA LYS A 133 -13.34 24.54 -2.36
C LYS A 133 -13.59 23.04 -2.26
N PHE A 134 -14.76 22.62 -1.78
CA PHE A 134 -15.12 21.20 -1.65
C PHE A 134 -15.29 20.55 -3.02
N HIS A 135 -16.02 21.17 -3.95
CA HIS A 135 -16.15 20.66 -5.32
C HIS A 135 -14.81 20.62 -6.06
N LYS A 136 -13.95 21.62 -5.83
CA LYS A 136 -12.59 21.63 -6.36
C LYS A 136 -11.77 20.44 -5.83
N LEU A 137 -11.83 20.18 -4.52
CA LEU A 137 -11.16 19.04 -3.89
C LEU A 137 -11.62 17.72 -4.52
N LEU A 138 -12.93 17.47 -4.53
CA LEU A 138 -13.49 16.24 -5.09
C LEU A 138 -13.12 16.04 -6.55
N ARG A 139 -13.13 17.11 -7.37
CA ARG A 139 -12.71 17.04 -8.77
C ARG A 139 -11.23 16.66 -8.90
N VAL A 140 -10.35 17.27 -8.10
CA VAL A 140 -8.90 16.96 -8.14
C VAL A 140 -8.66 15.51 -7.69
N CYS A 141 -9.29 15.08 -6.59
CA CYS A 141 -9.20 13.70 -6.12
C CYS A 141 -9.73 12.72 -7.18
N ALA A 142 -10.89 13.00 -7.80
CA ALA A 142 -11.45 12.17 -8.86
C ALA A 142 -10.54 12.10 -10.09
N LEU A 143 -9.97 13.22 -10.53
CA LEU A 143 -9.02 13.22 -11.66
C LEU A 143 -7.75 12.42 -11.33
N ASN A 144 -7.19 12.58 -10.13
CA ASN A 144 -6.03 11.80 -9.71
C ASN A 144 -6.37 10.30 -9.65
N THR A 145 -7.50 9.92 -9.10
CA THR A 145 -7.85 8.50 -8.94
C THR A 145 -8.34 7.84 -10.24
N ILE A 146 -9.08 8.56 -11.10
CA ILE A 146 -9.64 7.99 -12.35
C ILE A 146 -8.64 8.07 -13.50
N VAL A 147 -7.75 9.07 -13.52
CA VAL A 147 -6.79 9.26 -14.62
C VAL A 147 -5.39 8.84 -14.20
N LEU A 148 -4.84 9.45 -13.15
CA LEU A 148 -3.43 9.24 -12.79
C LEU A 148 -3.16 7.81 -12.32
N VAL A 149 -4.03 7.22 -11.49
CA VAL A 149 -3.83 5.84 -10.99
C VAL A 149 -3.87 4.81 -12.13
N PRO A 150 -4.87 4.79 -13.04
CA PRO A 150 -4.83 3.90 -14.20
C PRO A 150 -3.65 4.17 -15.15
N LEU A 151 -3.23 5.43 -15.35
CA LEU A 151 -2.04 5.73 -16.15
C LEU A 151 -0.76 5.11 -15.55
N ILE A 152 -0.60 5.17 -14.23
CA ILE A 152 0.52 4.51 -13.53
C ILE A 152 0.41 2.99 -13.68
N GLY A 153 -0.80 2.42 -13.58
CA GLY A 153 -1.06 1.00 -13.81
C GLY A 153 -0.67 0.55 -15.22
N MET A 154 -1.10 1.29 -16.25
CA MET A 154 -0.73 1.04 -17.65
C MET A 154 0.77 1.20 -17.90
N GLY A 155 1.41 2.22 -17.31
CA GLY A 155 2.86 2.39 -17.39
C GLY A 155 3.62 1.20 -16.78
N SER A 156 3.12 0.69 -15.66
CA SER A 156 3.67 -0.51 -15.00
C SER A 156 3.50 -1.75 -15.89
N PHE A 157 2.33 -1.92 -16.52
CA PHE A 157 2.05 -3.00 -17.48
C PHE A 157 2.96 -2.93 -18.72
N TYR A 158 3.25 -1.74 -19.22
CA TYR A 158 4.18 -1.56 -20.34
C TYR A 158 5.63 -1.88 -19.93
N LEU A 159 6.08 -1.40 -18.77
CA LEU A 159 7.43 -1.66 -18.27
C LEU A 159 7.68 -3.13 -17.98
N GLN A 160 6.66 -3.88 -17.59
CA GLN A 160 6.72 -5.32 -17.44
C GLN A 160 7.20 -6.04 -18.71
N GLN A 161 6.89 -5.53 -19.91
CA GLN A 161 7.35 -6.14 -21.17
C GLN A 161 8.88 -6.21 -21.24
N TYR A 162 9.56 -5.37 -20.47
CA TYR A 162 11.01 -5.31 -20.37
C TYR A 162 11.56 -5.95 -19.09
N ARG A 163 10.74 -6.69 -18.31
CA ARG A 163 11.09 -7.23 -16.99
C ARG A 163 12.40 -8.00 -16.94
N ASN A 164 12.69 -8.79 -17.97
CA ASN A 164 13.91 -9.59 -18.05
C ASN A 164 15.16 -8.72 -18.19
N THR A 165 15.02 -7.56 -18.85
CA THR A 165 16.10 -6.60 -19.08
C THR A 165 16.30 -5.68 -17.87
N ILE A 166 15.23 -5.25 -17.23
CA ILE A 166 15.29 -4.32 -16.09
C ILE A 166 15.34 -5.03 -14.72
N GLY A 167 15.22 -6.36 -14.70
CA GLY A 167 15.23 -7.16 -13.48
C GLY A 167 13.97 -7.03 -12.60
N LEU A 168 12.82 -6.61 -13.17
CA LEU A 168 11.58 -6.37 -12.43
C LEU A 168 10.70 -7.63 -12.41
N TYR A 169 10.93 -8.52 -11.45
CA TYR A 169 10.14 -9.75 -11.30
C TYR A 169 9.06 -9.56 -10.23
N VAL A 170 7.80 -9.80 -10.63
CA VAL A 170 6.71 -10.12 -9.70
C VAL A 170 6.55 -11.63 -9.78
N ASP A 171 6.81 -12.32 -8.67
CA ASP A 171 6.67 -13.77 -8.57
C ASP A 171 5.38 -14.07 -7.80
N MET A 172 4.33 -14.46 -8.53
CA MET A 172 3.06 -14.92 -7.96
C MET A 172 2.83 -16.40 -8.32
N ASP A 173 3.91 -17.13 -8.60
CA ASP A 173 3.84 -18.58 -8.83
C ASP A 173 3.29 -19.24 -7.55
N PRO A 174 2.10 -19.85 -7.62
CA PRO A 174 1.48 -20.41 -6.45
C PRO A 174 2.16 -21.70 -5.95
N GLU A 175 3.10 -22.25 -6.71
CA GLU A 175 3.98 -23.33 -6.28
C GLU A 175 5.25 -22.80 -5.61
N ARG A 176 5.52 -21.49 -5.72
CA ARG A 176 6.74 -20.83 -5.24
C ARG A 176 6.47 -19.63 -4.35
N LEU A 177 5.48 -19.73 -3.46
CA LEU A 177 5.13 -18.65 -2.53
C LEU A 177 6.25 -18.32 -1.53
N PRO A 178 6.46 -17.02 -1.24
CA PRO A 178 7.45 -16.59 -0.26
C PRO A 178 7.09 -17.07 1.15
N SER A 179 8.10 -17.34 1.98
CA SER A 179 7.87 -17.64 3.40
C SER A 179 7.36 -16.39 4.13
N LYS A 180 6.75 -16.57 5.31
CA LYS A 180 6.28 -15.44 6.13
C LYS A 180 7.42 -14.48 6.51
N LEU A 181 8.62 -15.03 6.77
CA LEU A 181 9.81 -14.23 7.04
C LEU A 181 10.22 -13.40 5.81
N GLU A 182 10.20 -14.00 4.62
CA GLU A 182 10.50 -13.29 3.38
C GLU A 182 9.51 -12.16 3.13
N ILE A 183 8.20 -12.42 3.29
CA ILE A 183 7.16 -11.38 3.18
C ILE A 183 7.44 -10.24 4.18
N ALA A 184 7.73 -10.57 5.44
CA ALA A 184 8.00 -9.57 6.46
C ALA A 184 9.21 -8.68 6.11
N VAL A 185 10.31 -9.28 5.68
CA VAL A 185 11.52 -8.55 5.26
C VAL A 185 11.24 -7.68 4.04
N GLN A 186 10.50 -8.19 3.05
CA GLN A 186 10.09 -7.39 1.90
C GLN A 186 9.22 -6.20 2.32
N MET A 187 8.26 -6.39 3.23
CA MET A 187 7.43 -5.28 3.75
C MET A 187 8.26 -4.22 4.48
N ILE A 188 9.22 -4.62 5.33
CA ILE A 188 10.14 -3.67 5.99
C ILE A 188 10.94 -2.89 4.94
N TYR A 189 11.48 -3.58 3.95
CA TYR A 189 12.20 -2.93 2.86
C TYR A 189 11.31 -1.92 2.11
N PHE A 190 10.07 -2.28 1.79
CA PHE A 190 9.11 -1.38 1.14
C PHE A 190 8.78 -0.17 2.01
N ILE A 191 8.62 -0.34 3.33
CA ILE A 191 8.40 0.78 4.27
C ILE A 191 9.60 1.73 4.22
N LEU A 192 10.83 1.22 4.35
CA LEU A 192 12.04 2.04 4.31
C LEU A 192 12.20 2.80 2.99
N VAL A 193 11.94 2.13 1.87
CA VAL A 193 11.98 2.73 0.54
C VAL A 193 10.88 3.79 0.40
N ASN A 194 9.68 3.52 0.89
CA ASN A 194 8.57 4.47 0.88
C ASN A 194 8.90 5.72 1.71
N GLU A 195 9.42 5.55 2.93
CA GLU A 195 9.85 6.66 3.79
C GLU A 195 10.91 7.53 3.11
N PHE A 196 11.93 6.90 2.53
CA PHE A 196 12.97 7.61 1.79
C PHE A 196 12.37 8.42 0.63
N LEU A 197 11.55 7.81 -0.21
CA LEU A 197 10.98 8.49 -1.37
C LEU A 197 9.95 9.54 -1.00
N PHE A 198 9.15 9.30 0.03
CA PHE A 198 8.19 10.25 0.53
C PHE A 198 8.92 11.49 1.06
N PHE A 199 9.92 11.30 1.91
CA PHE A 199 10.70 12.40 2.48
C PHE A 199 11.41 13.21 1.39
N TYR A 200 12.23 12.58 0.56
CA TYR A 200 13.01 13.28 -0.46
C TYR A 200 12.13 13.79 -1.61
N GLY A 201 11.07 13.08 -1.95
CA GLY A 201 10.05 13.54 -2.88
C GLY A 201 9.41 14.82 -2.35
N HIS A 202 8.83 14.78 -1.15
CA HIS A 202 8.21 15.94 -0.51
C HIS A 202 9.18 17.12 -0.40
N TRP A 203 10.43 16.87 0.02
CA TRP A 203 11.47 17.88 0.04
C TRP A 203 11.71 18.50 -1.34
N LEU A 204 11.80 17.68 -2.40
CA LEU A 204 11.96 18.17 -3.78
C LEU A 204 10.78 19.04 -4.23
N PHE A 205 9.55 18.69 -3.84
CA PHE A 205 8.35 19.50 -4.09
C PHE A 205 8.39 20.85 -3.39
N HIS A 206 9.09 20.98 -2.27
CA HIS A 206 9.37 22.26 -1.62
C HIS A 206 10.56 23.00 -2.23
N ALA A 207 11.65 22.29 -2.54
CA ALA A 207 12.90 22.87 -3.01
C ALA A 207 12.79 23.44 -4.44
N SER A 208 12.00 22.80 -5.31
CA SER A 208 11.78 23.25 -6.68
C SER A 208 10.68 24.32 -6.75
N PRO A 209 10.98 25.57 -7.19
CA PRO A 209 9.96 26.62 -7.29
C PRO A 209 8.81 26.26 -8.24
N TYR A 210 9.09 25.46 -9.28
CA TYR A 210 8.08 25.00 -10.22
C TYR A 210 7.12 24.00 -9.57
N LEU A 211 7.67 22.94 -8.96
CA LEU A 211 6.87 21.90 -8.30
C LEU A 211 6.09 22.47 -7.10
N TYR A 212 6.71 23.39 -6.36
CA TYR A 212 6.06 24.08 -5.25
C TYR A 212 4.84 24.86 -5.74
N LYS A 213 5.01 25.77 -6.70
CA LYS A 213 3.93 26.64 -7.16
C LYS A 213 2.80 25.89 -7.86
N LYS A 214 3.12 24.81 -8.60
CA LYS A 214 2.16 24.11 -9.46
C LYS A 214 1.50 22.91 -8.81
N ILE A 215 2.13 22.24 -7.85
CA ILE A 215 1.62 20.99 -7.28
C ILE A 215 1.54 21.14 -5.76
N HIS A 216 2.67 21.43 -5.11
CA HIS A 216 2.75 21.35 -3.66
C HIS A 216 1.91 22.41 -2.93
N LYS A 217 1.82 23.62 -3.48
CA LYS A 217 0.97 24.69 -2.95
C LYS A 217 -0.52 24.33 -3.01
N MET A 218 -0.96 23.51 -3.97
CA MET A 218 -2.34 23.05 -4.05
C MET A 218 -2.63 21.98 -2.99
N HIS A 219 -1.68 21.09 -2.72
CA HIS A 219 -1.78 20.14 -1.60
C HIS A 219 -1.92 20.89 -0.25
N HIS A 220 -1.13 21.95 -0.03
CA HIS A 220 -1.24 22.82 1.14
C HIS A 220 -2.44 23.80 1.12
N GLU A 221 -3.30 23.77 0.10
CA GLU A 221 -4.51 24.62 0.05
C GLU A 221 -5.52 24.25 1.15
N TYR A 222 -5.44 23.00 1.63
CA TYR A 222 -6.26 22.41 2.66
C TYR A 222 -5.41 22.18 3.93
N PRO A 223 -5.17 23.24 4.74
CA PRO A 223 -4.21 23.20 5.85
C PRO A 223 -4.59 22.28 7.01
N ALA A 224 -5.87 21.89 7.10
CA ALA A 224 -6.31 20.83 8.00
C ALA A 224 -6.57 19.56 7.18
N PRO A 225 -6.02 18.41 7.58
CA PRO A 225 -6.33 17.14 6.95
C PRO A 225 -7.83 16.90 7.09
N ASN A 226 -8.49 16.77 5.94
CA ASN A 226 -9.87 16.33 5.85
C ASN A 226 -9.90 14.97 5.17
N VAL A 227 -11.01 14.26 5.31
CA VAL A 227 -11.17 12.87 4.86
C VAL A 227 -10.85 12.63 3.37
N PHE A 228 -10.88 13.66 2.53
CA PHE A 228 -10.53 13.57 1.10
C PHE A 228 -9.15 14.16 0.76
N ALA A 229 -8.67 15.16 1.49
CA ALA A 229 -7.38 15.82 1.27
C ALA A 229 -6.23 15.22 2.09
N SER A 230 -6.44 14.09 2.76
CA SER A 230 -5.42 13.35 3.53
C SER A 230 -4.48 12.52 2.65
N LEU A 231 -4.52 12.68 1.32
CA LEU A 231 -3.69 11.99 0.32
C LEU A 231 -2.88 12.98 -0.53
#